data_AF-V5YNR5-F1
#
_entry.id   AF-V5YNR5-F1
#
_cell.length_a   1.000
_cell.length_b   1.000
_cell.length_c   1.000
_cell.angle_alpha   90.00
_cell.angle_beta   90.00
_cell.angle_gamma   90.00
#
_symmetry.space_group_name_H-M   'P 1'
#
loop_
_entity.id
_entity.type
_entity.pdbx_description
1 polymer ?
#
loop_
_entity_poly.entity_id
_entity_poly.type
_entity_poly.pdbx_seq_one_letter_code
_entity_poly.pdbx_strand_id
1 'polypeptide(L)'
;MREVSARRARKLRRRGESVRYVGRTSTGKARYDWSRSCTYQGSHFGAPYPDAACIDGFLWDLDSCDEPGGLLRRGGEVPCPCCNRMAWHQHWRDSLESDGYQAALEGRCESDCPTNFRPADAEVFRRFWLNGFEHGSMDVESEHAAV
;
A
#
# COMPACT_ATOMS: atom_id res chain seq x y z
N MET A 1 -16.22 13.80 -2.50
CA MET A 1 -16.37 13.13 -3.82
C MET A 1 -16.30 14.19 -4.90
N ARG A 2 -15.52 14.00 -5.97
CA ARG A 2 -15.37 14.99 -7.05
C ARG A 2 -15.74 14.37 -8.39
N GLU A 3 -16.56 15.07 -9.15
CA GLU A 3 -16.89 14.67 -10.51
C GLU A 3 -15.70 14.87 -11.45
N VAL A 4 -15.45 13.90 -12.32
CA VAL A 4 -14.38 13.93 -13.30
C VAL A 4 -14.86 13.52 -14.69
N SER A 5 -14.25 14.09 -15.73
CA SER A 5 -14.53 13.74 -17.12
C SER A 5 -14.04 12.33 -17.46
N ALA A 6 -14.58 11.74 -18.54
CA ALA A 6 -14.16 10.42 -19.03
C ALA A 6 -12.65 10.29 -19.27
N ARG A 7 -12.00 11.33 -19.81
CA ARG A 7 -10.55 11.34 -20.05
C ARG A 7 -9.77 11.28 -18.72
N ARG A 8 -10.20 12.05 -17.72
CA ARG A 8 -9.60 12.07 -16.39
C ARG A 8 -9.86 10.75 -15.65
N ALA A 9 -11.08 10.21 -15.73
CA ALA A 9 -11.45 8.89 -15.20
C ALA A 9 -10.53 7.77 -15.72
N ARG A 10 -10.24 7.75 -17.03
CA ARG A 10 -9.30 6.76 -17.61
C ARG A 10 -7.89 6.89 -17.05
N LYS A 11 -7.39 8.12 -16.89
CA LYS A 11 -6.05 8.38 -16.31
C LYS A 11 -5.99 7.94 -14.85
N LEU A 12 -7.04 8.22 -14.07
CA LEU A 12 -7.15 7.82 -12.66
C LEU A 12 -7.18 6.29 -12.51
N ARG A 13 -7.98 5.59 -13.32
CA ARG A 13 -8.01 4.12 -13.33
C ARG A 13 -6.66 3.48 -13.65
N ARG A 14 -5.90 4.06 -14.60
CA ARG A 14 -4.54 3.59 -14.90
C ARG A 14 -3.57 3.73 -13.73
N ARG A 15 -3.83 4.66 -12.81
CA ARG A 15 -3.06 4.84 -11.56
C ARG A 15 -3.59 4.00 -10.40
N GLY A 16 -4.57 3.12 -10.65
CA GLY A 16 -5.22 2.31 -9.63
C GLY A 16 -6.21 3.06 -8.74
N GLU A 17 -6.59 4.30 -9.09
CA GLU A 17 -7.51 5.09 -8.29
C GLU A 17 -8.98 4.69 -8.53
N SER A 18 -9.80 4.72 -7.47
CA SER A 18 -11.21 4.33 -7.52
C SER A 18 -12.06 5.35 -8.28
N VAL A 19 -12.71 4.91 -9.37
CA VAL A 19 -13.56 5.78 -10.20
C VAL A 19 -14.86 5.08 -10.56
N ARG A 20 -15.97 5.61 -10.05
CA ARG A 20 -17.33 5.10 -10.29
C ARG A 20 -18.02 5.86 -11.41
N TYR A 21 -18.76 5.17 -12.27
CA TYR A 21 -19.64 5.82 -13.25
C TYR A 21 -20.91 6.30 -12.56
N VAL A 22 -21.32 7.52 -12.83
CA VAL A 22 -22.48 8.16 -12.17
C VAL A 22 -23.65 8.30 -13.11
N GLY A 23 -23.39 8.54 -14.39
CA GLY A 23 -24.46 8.77 -15.37
C GLY A 23 -23.98 9.60 -16.56
N ARG A 24 -24.92 10.22 -17.26
CA ARG A 24 -24.63 11.18 -18.34
C ARG A 24 -25.20 12.55 -17.99
N THR A 25 -24.57 13.62 -18.46
CA THR A 25 -25.15 14.96 -18.46
C THR A 25 -26.34 15.04 -19.42
N SER A 26 -27.15 16.10 -19.32
CA SER A 26 -28.15 16.45 -20.33
C SER A 26 -27.57 16.61 -21.74
N THR A 27 -26.28 16.95 -21.84
CA THR A 27 -25.51 17.03 -23.09
C THR A 27 -24.92 15.69 -23.53
N GLY A 28 -25.26 14.58 -22.88
CA GLY A 28 -24.83 13.22 -23.23
C GLY A 28 -23.42 12.83 -22.80
N LYS A 29 -22.68 13.70 -22.09
CA LYS A 29 -21.31 13.42 -21.64
C LYS A 29 -21.31 12.50 -20.42
N ALA A 30 -20.47 11.46 -20.45
CA ALA A 30 -20.32 10.54 -19.33
C ALA A 30 -19.70 11.23 -18.10
N ARG A 31 -20.34 11.04 -16.94
CA ARG A 31 -19.94 11.55 -15.63
C ARG A 31 -19.39 10.42 -14.77
N TYR A 32 -18.32 10.73 -14.06
CA TYR A 32 -17.69 9.80 -13.14
C TYR A 32 -17.42 10.50 -11.82
N ASP A 33 -17.60 9.77 -10.72
CA ASP A 33 -17.19 10.20 -9.40
C ASP A 33 -15.86 9.57 -9.05
N TRP A 34 -15.00 10.41 -8.50
CA TRP A 34 -13.71 10.02 -7.97
C TRP A 34 -13.66 10.44 -6.51
N SER A 35 -13.37 9.46 -5.65
CA SER A 35 -12.96 9.66 -4.27
C SER A 35 -11.65 8.92 -4.07
N ARG A 36 -10.71 9.55 -3.35
CA ARG A 36 -9.56 8.81 -2.86
C ARG A 36 -9.94 7.88 -1.71
N SER A 37 -11.02 8.15 -0.97
CA SER A 37 -11.58 7.21 0.01
C SER A 37 -12.26 6.03 -0.67
N CYS A 38 -12.02 4.81 -0.17
CA CYS A 38 -12.77 3.60 -0.51
C CYS A 38 -13.39 3.00 0.76
N THR A 39 -14.13 1.89 0.63
CA THR A 39 -14.79 1.22 1.77
C THR A 39 -13.87 0.24 2.50
N TYR A 40 -12.55 0.40 2.38
CA TYR A 40 -11.61 -0.49 3.04
C TYR A 40 -11.65 -0.31 4.55
N GLN A 41 -11.80 -1.43 5.25
CA GLN A 41 -11.59 -1.58 6.68
C GLN A 41 -10.72 -2.82 6.92
N GLY A 42 -9.85 -2.77 7.92
CA GLY A 42 -8.99 -3.90 8.26
C GLY A 42 -8.26 -3.66 9.57
N SER A 43 -7.62 -4.71 10.07
CA SER A 43 -6.74 -4.63 11.24
C SER A 43 -5.38 -4.11 10.80
N HIS A 44 -5.02 -2.91 11.24
CA HIS A 44 -3.68 -2.36 11.15
C HIS A 44 -3.24 -1.92 12.55
N PHE A 45 -2.14 -1.16 12.65
CA PHE A 45 -1.69 -0.51 13.89
C PHE A 45 -1.53 -1.40 15.14
N GLY A 46 -1.53 -2.72 14.98
CA GLY A 46 -1.37 -3.71 16.06
C GLY A 46 -2.67 -4.20 16.71
N ALA A 47 -3.86 -3.76 16.25
CA ALA A 47 -5.11 -4.22 16.84
C ALA A 47 -5.57 -5.58 16.27
N PRO A 48 -6.21 -6.44 17.10
CA PRO A 48 -6.78 -7.71 16.63
C PRO A 48 -8.15 -7.56 15.95
N TYR A 49 -8.72 -6.36 15.92
CA TYR A 49 -10.01 -6.04 15.29
C TYR A 49 -9.83 -4.98 14.19
N PRO A 50 -10.82 -4.76 13.31
CA PRO A 50 -10.73 -3.73 12.28
C PRO A 50 -10.71 -2.32 12.88
N ASP A 51 -9.52 -1.79 13.06
CA ASP A 51 -9.21 -0.48 13.67
C ASP A 51 -8.75 0.54 12.62
N ALA A 52 -8.58 0.14 11.35
CA ALA A 52 -8.19 1.04 10.28
C ALA A 52 -9.31 1.27 9.28
N ALA A 53 -9.52 2.53 8.91
CA ALA A 53 -10.42 2.93 7.84
C ALA A 53 -9.71 3.75 6.75
N CYS A 54 -10.15 3.59 5.50
CA CYS A 54 -9.66 4.42 4.42
C CYS A 54 -10.34 5.80 4.39
N ILE A 55 -9.55 6.86 4.55
CA ILE A 55 -9.98 8.25 4.36
C ILE A 55 -8.98 8.94 3.42
N ASP A 56 -9.49 9.46 2.31
CA ASP A 56 -8.75 10.16 1.25
C ASP A 56 -7.53 9.42 0.71
N GLY A 57 -7.61 8.08 0.69
CA GLY A 57 -6.58 7.22 0.10
C GLY A 57 -5.47 6.83 1.07
N PHE A 58 -5.66 7.10 2.37
CA PHE A 58 -4.75 6.72 3.44
C PHE A 58 -5.52 5.99 4.54
N LEU A 59 -4.81 5.20 5.34
CA LEU A 59 -5.35 4.50 6.49
C LEU A 59 -5.33 5.43 7.70
N TRP A 60 -6.45 5.47 8.39
CA TRP A 60 -6.65 6.19 9.63
C TRP A 60 -7.04 5.24 10.73
N ASP A 61 -6.47 5.45 11.91
CA ASP A 61 -6.74 4.68 13.12
C ASP A 61 -8.06 5.16 13.74
N LEU A 62 -9.06 4.29 13.78
CA LEU A 62 -10.40 4.55 14.29
C LEU A 62 -10.40 4.73 15.82
N ASP A 63 -9.42 4.16 16.52
CA ASP A 63 -9.28 4.28 17.97
C ASP A 63 -8.52 5.56 18.38
N SER A 64 -8.13 6.37 17.39
CA SER A 64 -7.41 7.62 17.63
C SER A 64 -8.32 8.83 17.92
N CYS A 65 -9.62 8.63 18.12
CA CYS A 65 -10.55 9.68 18.53
C CYS A 65 -10.84 9.63 20.04
N ASP A 66 -10.97 10.80 20.67
CA ASP A 66 -11.31 10.89 22.10
C ASP A 66 -12.80 10.62 22.36
N GLU A 67 -13.65 10.83 21.35
CA GLU A 67 -15.09 10.62 21.40
C GLU A 67 -15.54 9.85 20.15
N PRO A 68 -16.54 8.94 20.25
CA PRO A 68 -17.08 8.24 19.09
C PRO A 68 -17.54 9.20 17.99
N GLY A 69 -16.90 9.13 16.82
CA GLY A 69 -17.19 10.01 15.68
C GLY A 69 -16.45 11.36 15.71
N GLY A 70 -15.55 11.56 16.68
CA GLY A 70 -14.65 12.71 16.75
C GLY A 70 -13.55 12.69 15.67
N LEU A 71 -12.70 13.72 15.68
CA LEU A 71 -11.56 13.82 14.77
C LEU A 71 -10.54 12.72 15.09
N LEU A 72 -10.13 11.97 14.07
CA LEU A 72 -9.05 11.00 14.18
C LEU A 72 -7.72 11.73 14.31
N ARG A 73 -6.92 11.38 15.31
CA ARG A 73 -5.63 12.03 15.62
C ARG A 73 -4.43 11.25 15.08
N ARG A 74 -4.60 9.97 14.72
CA ARG A 74 -3.52 9.11 14.20
C ARG A 74 -3.88 8.48 12.85
N GLY A 75 -2.85 8.34 12.03
CA GLY A 75 -2.95 7.83 10.66
C GLY A 75 -2.78 8.92 9.61
N GLY A 76 -3.19 8.63 8.38
CA GLY A 76 -3.04 9.55 7.23
C GLY A 76 -1.69 9.44 6.49
N GLU A 77 -0.75 8.65 7.02
CA GLU A 77 0.58 8.46 6.40
C GLU A 77 0.66 7.16 5.61
N VAL A 78 0.05 6.10 6.13
CA VAL A 78 0.03 4.77 5.51
C VAL A 78 -0.96 4.79 4.35
N PRO A 79 -0.53 4.56 3.09
CA PRO A 79 -1.45 4.61 1.95
C PRO A 79 -2.48 3.49 2.01
N CYS A 80 -3.68 3.70 1.49
CA CYS A 80 -4.67 2.65 1.44
C CYS A 80 -4.26 1.53 0.47
N PRO A 81 -4.23 0.26 0.90
CA PRO A 81 -3.81 -0.86 0.07
C PRO A 81 -4.81 -1.15 -1.07
N CYS A 82 -6.03 -0.63 -1.01
CA CYS A 82 -7.07 -0.86 -2.02
C CYS A 82 -7.11 0.24 -3.09
N CYS A 83 -7.28 1.50 -2.70
CA CYS A 83 -7.49 2.61 -3.65
C CYS A 83 -6.24 3.47 -3.90
N ASN A 84 -5.18 3.29 -3.11
CA ASN A 84 -3.90 3.99 -3.26
C ASN A 84 -2.73 2.98 -3.32
N ARG A 85 -2.95 1.90 -4.07
CA ARG A 85 -2.11 0.70 -4.06
C ARG A 85 -0.66 0.94 -4.52
N MET A 86 -0.45 1.83 -5.49
CA MET A 86 0.91 2.17 -5.92
C MET A 86 1.71 2.85 -4.80
N ALA A 87 1.10 3.80 -4.09
CA ALA A 87 1.75 4.44 -2.97
C ALA A 87 1.92 3.45 -1.80
N TRP A 88 0.97 2.55 -1.59
CA TRP A 88 1.10 1.45 -0.62
C TRP A 88 2.33 0.60 -0.90
N HIS A 89 2.55 0.21 -2.17
CA HIS A 89 3.75 -0.54 -2.55
C HIS A 89 5.02 0.26 -2.33
N GLN A 90 5.01 1.55 -2.65
CA GLN A 90 6.17 2.41 -2.43
C GLN A 90 6.48 2.62 -0.95
N HIS A 91 5.46 2.72 -0.11
CA HIS A 91 5.59 2.91 1.34
C HIS A 91 6.32 1.74 2.02
N TRP A 92 6.08 0.51 1.56
CA TRP A 92 6.69 -0.69 2.13
C TRP A 92 8.01 -1.11 1.46
N ARG A 93 8.38 -0.52 0.32
CA ARG A 93 9.55 -0.98 -0.45
C ARG A 93 10.82 -0.98 0.38
N ASP A 94 11.18 0.18 0.92
CA ASP A 94 12.48 0.37 1.59
C ASP A 94 12.61 -0.52 2.82
N SER A 95 11.52 -0.70 3.58
CA SER A 95 11.49 -1.62 4.73
C SER A 95 11.69 -3.07 4.29
N LEU A 96 10.99 -3.52 3.25
CA LEU A 96 11.09 -4.91 2.77
C LEU A 96 12.45 -5.21 2.14
N GLU A 97 13.00 -4.26 1.37
CA GLU A 97 14.36 -4.36 0.82
C GLU A 97 15.41 -4.38 1.94
N SER A 98 15.27 -3.52 2.96
CA SER A 98 16.14 -3.55 4.14
C SER A 98 16.07 -4.87 4.90
N ASP A 99 14.85 -5.40 5.11
CA ASP A 99 14.65 -6.69 5.80
C ASP A 99 15.28 -7.86 5.02
N GLY A 100 15.17 -7.84 3.68
CA GLY A 100 15.82 -8.83 2.82
C GLY A 100 17.33 -8.76 2.91
N TYR A 101 17.88 -7.55 2.83
CA TYR A 101 19.32 -7.31 2.96
C TYR A 101 19.86 -7.81 4.30
N GLN A 102 19.21 -7.47 5.41
CA GLN A 102 19.61 -7.96 6.74
C GLN A 102 19.54 -9.48 6.85
N ALA A 103 18.50 -10.11 6.28
CA ALA A 103 18.40 -11.57 6.28
C ALA A 103 19.60 -12.24 5.58
N ALA A 104 20.10 -11.66 4.47
CA ALA A 104 21.29 -12.17 3.80
C ALA A 104 22.54 -12.04 4.68
N LEU A 105 22.74 -10.89 5.35
CA LEU A 105 23.86 -10.70 6.29
C LEU A 105 23.81 -11.68 7.47
N GLU A 106 22.62 -12.03 7.94
CA GLU A 106 22.40 -13.00 9.01
C GLU A 106 22.60 -14.47 8.55
N GLY A 107 22.87 -14.70 7.26
CA GLY A 107 23.05 -16.04 6.70
C GLY A 107 21.74 -16.83 6.57
N ARG A 108 20.60 -16.14 6.50
CA ARG A 108 19.30 -16.76 6.22
C ARG A 108 19.20 -17.18 4.75
N CYS A 109 18.17 -17.96 4.42
CA CYS A 109 17.94 -18.41 3.06
C CYS A 109 16.81 -17.64 2.37
N GLU A 110 16.82 -17.64 1.03
CA GLU A 110 15.80 -16.98 0.21
C GLU A 110 14.37 -17.46 0.55
N SER A 111 14.22 -18.73 0.92
CA SER A 111 12.92 -19.29 1.31
C SER A 111 12.38 -18.76 2.64
N ASP A 112 13.19 -18.06 3.44
CA ASP A 112 12.74 -17.39 4.66
C ASP A 112 12.01 -16.06 4.36
N CYS A 113 11.81 -15.71 3.08
CA CYS A 113 10.97 -14.59 2.68
C CYS A 113 9.58 -14.68 3.33
N PRO A 114 9.08 -13.59 3.97
CA PRO A 114 7.79 -13.61 4.64
C PRO A 114 6.64 -14.04 3.71
N THR A 115 5.71 -14.84 4.24
CA THR A 115 4.56 -15.39 3.49
C THR A 115 3.21 -14.81 3.92
N ASN A 116 3.20 -14.04 5.01
CA ASN A 116 2.02 -13.40 5.59
C ASN A 116 1.56 -12.13 4.86
N PHE A 117 1.98 -11.95 3.61
CA PHE A 117 1.54 -10.83 2.78
C PHE A 117 0.09 -10.99 2.32
N ARG A 118 -0.60 -9.87 2.16
CA ARG A 118 -1.92 -9.86 1.50
C ARG A 118 -1.78 -10.48 0.10
N PRO A 119 -2.64 -11.41 -0.33
CA PRO A 119 -2.49 -12.10 -1.62
C PRO A 119 -2.37 -11.17 -2.83
N ALA A 120 -3.05 -10.02 -2.80
CA ALA A 120 -2.92 -9.02 -3.85
C ALA A 120 -1.49 -8.46 -3.94
N ASP A 121 -0.77 -8.27 -2.84
CA ASP A 121 0.53 -7.59 -2.83
C ASP A 121 1.71 -8.55 -2.71
N ALA A 122 1.45 -9.83 -2.39
CA ALA A 122 2.46 -10.83 -2.08
C ALA A 122 3.58 -10.95 -3.13
N GLU A 123 3.25 -10.97 -4.42
CA GLU A 123 4.25 -11.05 -5.49
C GLU A 123 5.17 -9.83 -5.51
N VAL A 124 4.59 -8.63 -5.39
CA VAL A 124 5.35 -7.36 -5.40
C VAL A 124 6.23 -7.25 -4.16
N PHE A 125 5.70 -7.63 -2.99
CA PHE A 125 6.40 -7.55 -1.71
C PHE A 125 7.51 -8.58 -1.61
N ARG A 126 7.27 -9.81 -2.07
CA ARG A 126 8.32 -10.82 -2.23
C ARG A 126 9.45 -10.29 -3.10
N ARG A 127 9.14 -9.65 -4.23
CA ARG A 127 10.19 -9.10 -5.11
C ARG A 127 11.04 -8.02 -4.44
N PHE A 128 10.43 -7.14 -3.64
CA PHE A 128 11.20 -6.14 -2.86
C PHE A 128 12.13 -6.83 -1.86
N TRP A 129 11.62 -7.81 -1.11
CA TRP A 129 12.44 -8.55 -0.16
C TRP A 129 13.59 -9.30 -0.84
N LEU A 130 13.33 -10.01 -1.95
CA LEU A 130 14.34 -10.73 -2.72
C LEU A 130 15.42 -9.80 -3.28
N ASN A 131 15.03 -8.62 -3.76
CA ASN A 131 15.96 -7.60 -4.24
C ASN A 131 16.93 -7.17 -3.12
N GLY A 132 16.42 -6.95 -1.92
CA GLY A 132 17.27 -6.67 -0.76
C GLY A 132 18.23 -7.82 -0.43
N PHE A 133 17.70 -9.04 -0.41
CA PHE A 133 18.45 -10.25 -0.09
C PHE A 133 19.59 -10.53 -1.09
N GLU A 134 19.35 -10.34 -2.39
CA GLU A 134 20.36 -10.49 -3.43
C GLU A 134 21.53 -9.52 -3.22
N HIS A 135 21.23 -8.23 -2.98
CA HIS A 135 22.28 -7.24 -2.68
C HIS A 135 23.10 -7.59 -1.44
N GLY A 136 22.44 -7.99 -0.35
CA GLY A 136 23.15 -8.38 0.88
C GLY A 136 24.01 -9.63 0.68
N SER A 137 23.56 -10.57 -0.16
CA SER A 137 24.33 -11.78 -0.48
C SER A 137 25.59 -11.45 -1.28
N MET A 138 25.49 -10.54 -2.25
CA MET A 138 26.65 -10.05 -3.02
C MET A 138 27.71 -9.39 -2.13
N ASP A 139 27.28 -8.60 -1.14
CA ASP A 139 28.19 -7.93 -0.21
C ASP A 139 28.94 -8.96 0.65
N VAL A 140 28.24 -9.97 1.19
CA VAL A 140 28.85 -11.06 1.97
C VAL A 140 29.84 -11.88 1.14
N GLU A 141 29.52 -12.18 -0.11
CA GLU A 141 30.44 -12.89 -1.02
C GLU A 141 31.69 -12.05 -1.32
N SER A 142 31.52 -10.73 -1.50
CA SER A 142 32.63 -9.82 -1.76
C SER A 142 33.60 -9.70 -0.58
N GLU A 143 33.09 -9.69 0.65
CA GLU A 143 33.89 -9.66 1.87
C GLU A 143 34.67 -10.96 2.05
N HIS A 144 34.05 -12.11 1.81
CA HIS A 144 34.73 -13.40 1.88
C HIS A 144 35.81 -13.57 0.81
N ALA A 145 35.62 -13.00 -0.39
CA ALA A 145 36.63 -13.05 -1.46
C ALA A 145 37.86 -12.16 -1.20
N ALA A 146 37.77 -11.24 -0.23
CA ALA A 146 38.85 -10.30 0.12
C ALA A 146 39.76 -10.79 1.26
N VAL A 147 39.49 -11.96 1.86
CA VAL A 147 40.23 -12.57 2.97
C VAL A 147 41.08 -13.76 2.48
#